data_AF-A0A919TQ85-F1
#
_entry.id   AF-A0A919TQ85-F1
#
_cell.length_a   1.000
_cell.length_b   1.000
_cell.length_c   1.000
_cell.angle_alpha   90.00
_cell.angle_beta   90.00
_cell.angle_gamma   90.00
#
_symmetry.space_group_name_H-M   'P 1'
#
loop_
_entity.id
_entity.type
_entity.pdbx_description
1 polymer ?
#
loop_
_entity_poly.entity_id
_entity_poly.type
_entity_poly.pdbx_seq_one_letter_code
_entity_poly.pdbx_strand_id
1 'polypeptide(L)'
;MHIAVVGCDMTVVHDAVSASAELIAATRADLGMSRAAFGAMTGRSEGTIRRYEDRASRPPAIFFHNLIEAEPGCGLRFNDFAPALGFRRIESMNPDDYGSIHEYFLGVRVLHRRSRMSFAAMLSVSATHLAAVEHRIKPEPQLVQRLARLFLRPHYNYSDLVRRFRTLRPDPRATRLRGMFRELRDPQTAGHERSRIRADLIGDNADLARQLAKREARYLPDPGDAANAWATALVKAVDGHDPRYGDFVPYLRKWIIGEVRHEARREWQSGTSATLRASAARISRARDDLHQQLRRDPTPAEIATHLRLPVTAVADVLNALAARHSRPLEHDLAAPAAPAQVTGFSSAMQNRLARLQDRQRTVIELRFLHGLDDAEIAESLTISPTSVPDIVNTALAQLRDSIS
;
A
#
# COMPACT_ATOMS: atom_id res chain seq x y z
N MET A 1 -11.74 49.25 7.07
CA MET A 1 -11.41 48.64 5.77
C MET A 1 -12.20 47.36 5.66
N HIS A 2 -13.34 47.40 4.96
CA HIS A 2 -14.06 46.21 4.58
C HIS A 2 -13.41 45.71 3.30
N ILE A 3 -12.57 44.67 3.36
CA ILE A 3 -12.17 43.97 2.14
C ILE A 3 -13.49 43.62 1.43
N ALA A 4 -13.66 44.12 0.21
CA ALA A 4 -14.90 44.12 -0.56
C ALA A 4 -15.39 42.72 -1.00
N VAL A 5 -15.20 41.68 -0.19
CA VAL A 5 -15.84 40.37 -0.39
C VAL A 5 -17.37 40.49 -0.25
N VAL A 6 -17.86 41.48 0.52
CA VAL A 6 -19.31 41.69 0.71
C VAL A 6 -19.97 42.28 -0.55
N GLY A 7 -19.20 42.86 -1.48
CA GLY A 7 -19.71 43.50 -2.71
C GLY A 7 -19.47 42.72 -4.01
N CYS A 8 -18.59 41.71 -4.01
CA CYS A 8 -18.52 40.77 -5.13
C CYS A 8 -19.68 39.80 -4.98
N ASP A 9 -20.66 39.89 -5.87
CA ASP A 9 -21.74 38.92 -5.97
C ASP A 9 -21.16 37.59 -6.48
N MET A 10 -20.51 36.85 -5.58
CA MET A 10 -19.84 35.57 -5.84
C MET A 10 -20.84 34.47 -6.28
N THR A 11 -22.13 34.78 -6.33
CA THR A 11 -23.19 33.94 -6.87
C THR A 11 -23.30 34.00 -8.40
N VAL A 12 -22.74 35.05 -9.03
CA VAL A 12 -22.91 35.33 -10.47
C VAL A 12 -21.72 34.85 -11.32
N VAL A 13 -20.60 34.46 -10.69
CA VAL A 13 -19.38 34.07 -11.43
C VAL A 13 -19.36 32.57 -11.71
N HIS A 14 -19.56 32.18 -12.98
CA HIS A 14 -19.64 30.78 -13.41
C HIS A 14 -18.30 30.00 -13.37
N ASP A 15 -17.14 30.66 -13.18
CA ASP A 15 -15.83 29.99 -13.11
C ASP A 15 -14.90 30.59 -12.02
N ALA A 16 -14.25 29.71 -11.25
CA ALA A 16 -13.39 30.03 -10.12
C ALA A 16 -12.18 30.90 -10.48
N VAL A 17 -11.70 30.85 -11.72
CA VAL A 17 -10.58 31.69 -12.20
C VAL A 17 -11.01 33.15 -12.28
N SER A 18 -12.17 33.42 -12.87
CA SER A 18 -12.73 34.76 -12.99
C SER A 18 -13.04 35.36 -11.62
N ALA A 19 -13.65 34.56 -10.73
CA ALA A 19 -13.98 34.99 -9.37
C ALA A 19 -12.73 35.36 -8.56
N SER A 20 -11.66 34.57 -8.71
CA SER A 20 -10.36 34.84 -8.09
C SER A 20 -9.74 36.15 -8.59
N ALA A 21 -9.81 36.40 -9.91
CA ALA A 21 -9.23 37.59 -10.54
C ALA A 21 -9.94 38.87 -10.09
N GLU A 22 -11.27 38.85 -10.07
CA GLU A 22 -12.11 39.97 -9.63
C GLU A 22 -11.88 40.30 -8.16
N LEU A 23 -11.84 39.28 -7.30
CA LEU A 23 -11.52 39.46 -5.88
C LEU A 23 -10.15 40.11 -5.68
N ILE A 24 -9.13 39.67 -6.41
CA ILE A 24 -7.78 40.23 -6.32
C ILE A 24 -7.74 41.69 -6.77
N ALA A 25 -8.32 41.99 -7.92
CA ALA A 25 -8.35 43.33 -8.47
C ALA A 25 -9.12 44.30 -7.56
N ALA A 26 -10.28 43.89 -7.06
CA ALA A 26 -11.10 44.67 -6.13
C ALA A 26 -10.37 44.92 -4.81
N THR A 27 -9.78 43.87 -4.21
CA THR A 27 -9.05 44.01 -2.94
C THR A 27 -7.84 44.91 -3.08
N ARG A 28 -7.07 44.78 -4.16
CA ARG A 28 -5.90 45.65 -4.40
C ARG A 28 -6.32 47.11 -4.60
N ALA A 29 -7.43 47.35 -5.32
CA ALA A 29 -7.96 48.68 -5.54
C ALA A 29 -8.45 49.33 -4.23
N ASP A 30 -9.17 48.57 -3.40
CA ASP A 30 -9.65 49.02 -2.07
C ASP A 30 -8.47 49.39 -1.13
N LEU A 31 -7.39 48.61 -1.20
CA LEU A 31 -6.15 48.88 -0.46
C LEU A 31 -5.31 50.03 -1.03
N GLY A 32 -5.63 50.54 -2.22
CA GLY A 32 -4.82 51.55 -2.92
C GLY A 32 -3.39 51.09 -3.23
N MET A 33 -3.14 49.78 -3.33
CA MET A 33 -1.78 49.24 -3.48
C MET A 33 -1.37 49.07 -4.95
N SER A 34 -0.08 49.31 -5.23
CA SER A 34 0.53 48.88 -6.49
C SER A 34 0.60 47.35 -6.53
N ARG A 35 0.70 46.76 -7.74
CA ARG A 35 0.85 45.30 -7.89
C ARG A 35 2.11 44.77 -7.19
N ALA A 36 3.19 45.55 -7.19
CA ALA A 36 4.42 45.23 -6.48
C ALA A 36 4.22 45.19 -4.96
N ALA A 37 3.57 46.21 -4.37
CA ALA A 37 3.28 46.26 -2.95
C ALA A 37 2.33 45.12 -2.51
N PHE A 38 1.28 44.89 -3.30
CA PHE A 38 0.31 43.81 -3.06
C PHE A 38 0.95 42.42 -3.19
N GLY A 39 1.87 42.26 -4.16
CA GLY A 39 2.69 41.06 -4.30
C GLY A 39 3.57 40.83 -3.08
N ALA A 40 4.31 41.84 -2.62
CA ALA A 40 5.17 41.75 -1.44
C ALA A 40 4.38 41.32 -0.19
N MET A 41 3.19 41.88 0.00
CA MET A 41 2.29 41.54 1.11
C MET A 41 1.83 40.07 1.08
N THR A 42 1.52 39.53 -0.10
CA THR A 42 0.99 38.17 -0.27
C THR A 42 2.07 37.11 -0.52
N GLY A 43 3.34 37.51 -0.64
CA GLY A 43 4.48 36.63 -0.95
C GLY A 43 4.54 36.23 -2.43
N ARG A 44 4.17 37.14 -3.34
CA ARG A 44 4.16 36.92 -4.80
C ARG A 44 4.90 38.03 -5.54
N SER A 45 5.43 37.70 -6.71
CA SER A 45 6.01 38.72 -7.60
C SER A 45 4.90 39.54 -8.28
N GLU A 46 5.22 40.78 -8.64
CA GLU A 46 4.32 41.64 -9.42
C GLU A 46 3.80 40.96 -10.69
N GLY A 47 4.69 40.30 -11.44
CA GLY A 47 4.31 39.55 -12.65
C GLY A 47 3.33 38.40 -12.36
N THR A 48 3.41 37.78 -11.18
CA THR A 48 2.45 36.76 -10.76
C THR A 48 1.09 37.37 -10.45
N ILE A 49 1.05 38.50 -9.74
CA ILE A 49 -0.20 39.23 -9.46
C ILE A 49 -0.88 39.66 -10.76
N ARG A 50 -0.11 40.19 -11.71
CA ARG A 50 -0.63 40.54 -13.05
C ARG A 50 -1.27 39.33 -13.74
N ARG A 51 -0.63 38.16 -13.73
CA ARG A 51 -1.20 36.94 -14.33
C ARG A 51 -2.48 36.47 -13.64
N TYR A 52 -2.65 36.74 -12.35
CA TYR A 52 -3.89 36.44 -11.63
C TYR A 52 -5.01 37.38 -12.05
N GLU A 53 -4.75 38.69 -12.13
CA GLU A 53 -5.73 39.68 -12.59
C GLU A 53 -6.12 39.48 -14.06
N ASP A 54 -5.15 39.13 -14.92
CA ASP A 54 -5.36 38.88 -16.35
C ASP A 54 -6.01 37.51 -16.63
N ARG A 55 -6.45 36.77 -15.58
CA ARG A 55 -7.04 35.42 -15.64
C ARG A 55 -6.14 34.36 -16.32
N ALA A 56 -4.84 34.66 -16.48
CA ALA A 56 -3.86 33.77 -17.11
C ALA A 56 -3.41 32.64 -16.18
N SER A 57 -3.65 32.74 -14.87
CA SER A 57 -3.35 31.70 -13.89
C SER A 57 -4.29 31.79 -12.69
N ARG A 58 -4.65 30.64 -12.13
CA ARG A 58 -5.44 30.58 -10.89
C ARG A 58 -4.51 30.71 -9.67
N PRO A 59 -4.80 31.62 -8.72
CA PRO A 59 -4.08 31.69 -7.46
C PRO A 59 -4.32 30.42 -6.63
N PRO A 60 -3.30 29.88 -5.94
CA PRO A 60 -3.50 28.75 -5.04
C PRO A 60 -4.16 29.20 -3.73
N ALA A 61 -4.86 28.30 -3.04
CA ALA A 61 -5.55 28.58 -1.77
C ALA A 61 -4.70 29.33 -0.72
N ILE A 62 -3.41 28.98 -0.61
CA ILE A 62 -2.48 29.64 0.30
C ILE A 62 -2.32 31.14 0.06
N PHE A 63 -2.48 31.60 -1.19
CA PHE A 63 -2.43 33.03 -1.52
C PHE A 63 -3.52 33.80 -0.78
N PHE A 64 -4.75 33.32 -0.82
CA PHE A 64 -5.88 33.97 -0.15
C PHE A 64 -5.78 33.88 1.38
N HIS A 65 -5.24 32.78 1.90
CA HIS A 65 -4.95 32.69 3.33
C HIS A 65 -3.92 33.74 3.77
N ASN A 66 -2.83 33.92 3.01
CA ASN A 66 -1.83 34.96 3.31
C ASN A 66 -2.41 36.37 3.20
N LEU A 67 -3.34 36.60 2.27
CA LEU A 67 -4.04 37.87 2.11
C LEU A 67 -4.86 38.22 3.38
N ILE A 68 -5.61 37.24 3.93
CA ILE A 68 -6.33 37.43 5.20
C ILE A 68 -5.35 37.74 6.34
N GLU A 69 -4.22 37.03 6.40
CA GLU A 69 -3.25 37.22 7.48
C GLU A 69 -2.55 38.57 7.42
N ALA A 70 -2.34 39.11 6.21
CA ALA A 70 -1.75 40.42 6.03
C ALA A 70 -2.69 41.54 6.47
N GLU A 71 -4.01 41.31 6.43
CA GLU A 71 -5.05 42.28 6.80
C GLU A 71 -6.02 41.70 7.86
N PRO A 72 -5.59 41.52 9.13
CA PRO A 72 -6.42 40.88 10.17
C PRO A 72 -7.74 41.61 10.44
N GLY A 73 -7.82 42.91 10.11
CA GLY A 73 -9.01 43.75 10.28
C GLY A 73 -10.10 43.52 9.24
N CYS A 74 -9.89 42.67 8.24
CA CYS A 74 -10.88 42.42 7.19
C CYS A 74 -12.11 41.62 7.63
N GLY A 75 -12.03 40.91 8.77
CA GLY A 75 -13.13 40.10 9.32
C GLY A 75 -13.42 38.80 8.56
N LEU A 76 -12.71 38.53 7.46
CA LEU A 76 -12.91 37.35 6.61
C LEU A 76 -12.15 36.14 7.11
N ARG A 77 -12.77 34.97 7.03
CA ARG A 77 -12.13 33.68 7.26
C ARG A 77 -11.96 32.94 5.93
N PHE A 78 -10.97 32.05 5.88
CA PHE A 78 -10.70 31.24 4.69
C PHE A 78 -11.97 30.49 4.20
N ASN A 79 -12.76 29.95 5.12
CA ASN A 79 -13.98 29.20 4.80
C ASN A 79 -15.14 30.06 4.30
N ASP A 80 -15.06 31.38 4.40
CA ASP A 80 -16.11 32.30 3.96
C ASP A 80 -16.09 32.47 2.43
N PHE A 81 -14.92 32.38 1.79
CA PHE A 81 -14.77 32.47 0.33
C PHE A 81 -14.30 31.17 -0.33
N ALA A 82 -13.78 30.19 0.43
CA ALA A 82 -13.20 28.98 -0.14
C ALA A 82 -14.12 28.26 -1.15
N PRO A 83 -15.42 27.99 -0.85
CA PRO A 83 -16.31 27.33 -1.80
C PRO A 83 -16.51 28.11 -3.10
N ALA A 84 -16.67 29.43 -3.00
CA ALA A 84 -16.90 30.30 -4.13
C ALA A 84 -15.67 30.40 -5.06
N LEU A 85 -14.47 30.21 -4.49
CA LEU A 85 -13.22 30.11 -5.25
C LEU A 85 -12.88 28.67 -5.66
N GLY A 86 -13.79 27.71 -5.50
CA GLY A 86 -13.59 26.30 -5.85
C GLY A 86 -12.56 25.59 -4.98
N PHE A 87 -12.40 26.00 -3.73
CA PHE A 87 -11.61 25.33 -2.70
C PHE A 87 -12.54 24.62 -1.69
N ARG A 88 -12.06 23.50 -1.14
CA ARG A 88 -12.76 22.82 -0.05
C ARG A 88 -12.67 23.65 1.23
N ARG A 89 -13.73 23.60 2.05
CA ARG A 89 -13.71 24.17 3.39
C ARG A 89 -12.75 23.36 4.27
N ILE A 90 -12.11 24.06 5.18
CA ILE A 90 -11.15 23.49 6.12
C ILE A 90 -11.80 23.46 7.49
N GLU A 91 -12.28 22.29 7.88
CA GLU A 91 -13.14 22.13 9.07
C GLU A 91 -12.51 21.24 10.16
N SER A 92 -11.46 20.50 9.82
CA SER A 92 -10.90 19.45 10.69
C SER A 92 -9.37 19.36 10.57
N MET A 93 -8.71 19.00 11.67
CA MET A 93 -7.26 18.70 11.70
C MET A 93 -6.94 17.26 11.30
N ASN A 94 -7.94 16.44 10.98
CA ASN A 94 -7.74 15.06 10.56
C ASN A 94 -7.01 15.04 9.20
N PRO A 95 -5.83 14.40 9.10
CA PRO A 95 -5.12 14.24 7.84
C PRO A 95 -5.96 13.57 6.75
N ASP A 96 -6.99 12.81 7.15
CA ASP A 96 -7.89 12.09 6.26
C ASP A 96 -8.71 12.96 5.32
N ASP A 97 -8.92 14.21 5.69
CA ASP A 97 -9.71 15.17 4.93
C ASP A 97 -8.91 15.83 3.77
N TYR A 98 -7.59 15.60 3.73
CA TYR A 98 -6.67 16.28 2.83
C TYR A 98 -6.10 15.37 1.75
N GLY A 99 -5.97 15.90 0.53
CA GLY A 99 -5.45 15.19 -0.65
C GLY A 99 -3.95 15.29 -0.82
N SER A 100 -3.26 16.16 -0.08
CA SER A 100 -1.80 16.26 -0.11
C SER A 100 -1.25 16.78 1.21
N ILE A 101 0.04 16.53 1.46
CA ILE A 101 0.71 17.07 2.65
C ILE A 101 0.69 18.59 2.65
N HIS A 102 0.80 19.24 1.48
CA HIS A 102 0.74 20.69 1.37
C HIS A 102 -0.63 21.27 1.70
N GLU A 103 -1.70 20.62 1.25
CA GLU A 103 -3.08 20.97 1.60
C GLU A 103 -3.30 20.81 3.11
N TYR A 104 -2.73 19.75 3.70
CA TYR A 104 -2.78 19.52 5.13
C TYR A 104 -2.05 20.61 5.93
N PHE A 105 -0.84 21.00 5.52
CA PHE A 105 -0.11 22.12 6.15
C PHE A 105 -0.92 23.42 6.10
N LEU A 106 -1.57 23.73 4.96
CA LEU A 106 -2.46 24.87 4.85
C LEU A 106 -3.65 24.75 5.82
N GLY A 107 -4.27 23.58 5.91
CA GLY A 107 -5.40 23.34 6.80
C GLY A 107 -5.07 23.57 8.27
N VAL A 108 -3.94 23.03 8.73
CA VAL A 108 -3.45 23.27 10.09
C VAL A 108 -3.21 24.77 10.33
N ARG A 109 -2.65 25.51 9.37
CA ARG A 109 -2.46 26.97 9.50
C ARG A 109 -3.78 27.73 9.60
N VAL A 110 -4.72 27.43 8.72
CA VAL A 110 -6.05 28.06 8.67
C VAL A 110 -6.79 27.85 10.00
N LEU A 111 -6.73 26.65 10.57
CA LEU A 111 -7.39 26.33 11.84
C LEU A 111 -6.71 26.98 13.05
N HIS A 112 -5.38 27.11 13.06
CA HIS A 112 -4.65 27.72 14.18
C HIS A 112 -4.68 29.25 14.22
N ARG A 113 -5.08 29.91 13.13
CA ARG A 113 -5.20 31.38 13.04
C ARG A 113 -3.93 32.12 13.50
N ARG A 114 -2.76 31.61 13.14
CA ARG A 114 -1.47 32.20 13.47
C ARG A 114 -0.79 32.69 12.20
N SER A 115 -0.20 33.89 12.26
CA SER A 115 0.62 34.42 11.17
C SER A 115 1.70 33.41 10.76
N ARG A 116 2.14 33.46 9.50
CA ARG A 116 3.24 32.61 9.00
C ARG A 116 4.44 32.59 9.93
N MET A 117 4.85 33.75 10.45
CA MET A 117 5.97 33.86 11.38
C MET A 117 5.71 33.13 12.70
N SER A 118 4.53 33.31 13.30
CA SER A 118 4.16 32.65 14.55
C SER A 118 4.02 31.13 14.39
N PHE A 119 3.47 30.68 13.25
CA PHE A 119 3.36 29.25 12.94
C PHE A 119 4.73 28.61 12.66
N ALA A 120 5.61 29.29 11.94
CA ALA A 120 6.97 28.84 11.71
C ALA A 120 7.76 28.72 13.03
N ALA A 121 7.62 29.72 13.92
CA ALA A 121 8.23 29.69 15.24
C ALA A 121 7.73 28.50 16.09
N MET A 122 6.42 28.21 16.06
CA MET A 122 5.84 27.05 16.74
C MET A 122 6.42 25.73 16.23
N LEU A 123 6.66 25.61 14.93
CA LEU A 123 7.28 24.43 14.31
C LEU A 123 8.81 24.43 14.43
N SER A 124 9.39 25.47 15.05
CA SER A 124 10.83 25.69 15.17
C SER A 124 11.55 25.67 13.81
N VAL A 125 10.97 26.35 12.82
CA VAL A 125 11.54 26.55 11.48
C VAL A 125 11.49 28.02 11.09
N SER A 126 12.28 28.42 10.08
CA SER A 126 12.23 29.79 9.57
C SER A 126 10.95 30.04 8.77
N ALA A 127 10.46 31.28 8.77
CA ALA A 127 9.31 31.67 7.95
C ALA A 127 9.56 31.44 6.45
N THR A 128 10.82 31.56 6.00
CA THR A 128 11.25 31.25 4.63
C THR A 128 11.11 29.76 4.32
N HIS A 129 11.51 28.88 5.24
CA HIS A 129 11.35 27.44 5.05
C HIS A 129 9.87 27.03 5.01
N LEU A 130 9.03 27.63 5.86
CA LEU A 130 7.60 27.40 5.84
C LEU A 130 6.96 27.89 4.51
N ALA A 131 7.36 29.07 4.03
CA ALA A 131 6.93 29.59 2.73
C ALA A 131 7.32 28.65 1.58
N ALA A 132 8.51 28.03 1.61
CA ALA A 132 8.90 27.03 0.63
C ALA A 132 7.92 25.84 0.59
N VAL A 133 7.55 25.31 1.76
CA VAL A 133 6.57 24.21 1.86
C VAL A 133 5.20 24.64 1.31
N GLU A 134 4.74 25.85 1.64
CA GLU A 134 3.53 26.46 1.08
C GLU A 134 3.56 26.55 -0.46
N HIS A 135 4.74 26.78 -1.04
CA HIS A 135 5.00 26.75 -2.48
C HIS A 135 5.24 25.34 -3.03
N ARG A 136 4.70 24.32 -2.37
CA ARG A 136 4.75 22.90 -2.77
C ARG A 136 6.15 22.28 -2.79
N ILE A 137 7.13 22.91 -2.16
CA ILE A 137 8.42 22.25 -1.90
C ILE A 137 8.19 21.16 -0.86
N LYS A 138 8.82 19.99 -1.06
CA LYS A 138 8.63 18.85 -0.17
C LYS A 138 9.12 19.21 1.24
N PRO A 139 8.28 19.06 2.29
CA PRO A 139 8.72 19.33 3.66
C PRO A 139 9.74 18.28 4.11
N GLU A 140 10.71 18.73 4.92
CA GLU A 140 11.71 17.84 5.51
C GLU A 140 11.07 16.88 6.52
N PRO A 141 11.61 15.66 6.67
CA PRO A 141 11.11 14.68 7.65
C PRO A 141 10.94 15.24 9.06
N GLN A 142 11.89 16.06 9.52
CA GLN A 142 11.89 16.63 10.86
C GLN A 142 10.70 17.58 11.07
N LEU A 143 10.35 18.37 10.05
CA LEU A 143 9.20 19.28 10.09
C LEU A 143 7.88 18.49 10.20
N VAL A 144 7.73 17.43 9.39
CA VAL A 144 6.55 16.56 9.44
C VAL A 144 6.44 15.84 10.78
N GLN A 145 7.56 15.38 11.34
CA GLN A 145 7.61 14.77 12.67
C GLN A 145 7.20 15.74 13.80
N ARG A 146 7.61 17.01 13.72
CA ARG A 146 7.20 18.02 14.71
C ARG A 146 5.72 18.34 14.58
N LEU A 147 5.24 18.52 13.35
CA LEU A 147 3.82 18.75 13.08
C LEU A 147 2.96 17.60 13.62
N ALA A 148 3.33 16.35 13.33
CA ALA A 148 2.64 15.18 13.86
C ALA A 148 2.62 15.14 15.40
N ARG A 149 3.76 15.48 16.02
CA ARG A 149 3.87 15.52 17.49
C ARG A 149 2.98 16.58 18.13
N LEU A 150 2.87 17.75 17.50
CA LEU A 150 2.14 18.89 18.06
C LEU A 150 0.62 18.77 17.89
N PHE A 151 0.14 18.27 16.75
CA PHE A 151 -1.28 18.38 16.41
C PHE A 151 -2.02 17.04 16.27
N LEU A 152 -1.30 15.92 16.20
CA LEU A 152 -1.91 14.66 15.76
C LEU A 152 -1.73 13.50 16.72
N ARG A 153 -0.93 13.65 17.79
CA ARG A 153 -0.82 12.61 18.80
C ARG A 153 -2.10 12.53 19.65
N PRO A 154 -2.55 11.32 20.02
CA PRO A 154 -1.90 10.02 19.78
C PRO A 154 -2.27 9.36 18.43
N HIS A 155 -3.23 9.90 17.68
CA HIS A 155 -3.89 9.23 16.56
C HIS A 155 -3.05 9.06 15.29
N TYR A 156 -2.13 9.98 14.99
CA TYR A 156 -1.19 9.82 13.88
C TYR A 156 0.25 10.07 14.32
N ASN A 157 1.16 9.24 13.79
CA ASN A 157 2.58 9.47 13.86
C ASN A 157 3.15 9.87 12.48
N TYR A 158 4.45 10.17 12.43
CA TYR A 158 5.15 10.55 11.20
C TYR A 158 5.03 9.50 10.09
N SER A 159 5.18 8.21 10.44
CA SER A 159 5.07 7.10 9.49
C SER A 159 3.68 7.03 8.86
N ASP A 160 2.62 7.29 9.63
CA ASP A 160 1.25 7.30 9.12
C ASP A 160 1.03 8.43 8.11
N LEU A 161 1.50 9.64 8.42
CA LEU A 161 1.41 10.79 7.51
C LEU A 161 2.20 10.56 6.22
N VAL A 162 3.43 10.02 6.33
CA VAL A 162 4.27 9.74 5.16
C VAL A 162 3.63 8.66 4.30
N ARG A 163 3.10 7.59 4.90
CA ARG A 163 2.38 6.52 4.17
C ARG A 163 1.19 7.10 3.43
N ARG A 164 0.32 7.84 4.13
CA ARG A 164 -0.89 8.45 3.57
C ARG A 164 -0.60 9.40 2.41
N PHE A 165 0.28 10.37 2.59
CA PHE A 165 0.51 11.35 1.52
C PHE A 165 1.40 10.81 0.39
N ARG A 166 2.16 9.73 0.63
CA ARG A 166 2.84 8.99 -0.43
C ARG A 166 1.87 8.25 -1.33
N THR A 167 0.84 7.60 -0.77
CA THR A 167 -0.20 6.92 -1.57
C THR A 167 -1.05 7.91 -2.39
N LEU A 168 -1.14 9.16 -1.94
CA LEU A 168 -1.86 10.24 -2.65
C LEU A 168 -1.03 10.92 -3.76
N ARG A 169 0.30 10.77 -3.78
CA ARG A 169 1.14 11.31 -4.86
C ARG A 169 1.28 10.24 -5.95
N PRO A 170 0.78 10.46 -7.18
CA PRO A 170 0.93 9.47 -8.24
C PRO A 170 2.42 9.33 -8.60
N ASP A 171 3.01 8.18 -8.26
CA ASP A 171 4.35 7.80 -8.70
C ASP A 171 4.38 7.80 -10.24
N PRO A 172 5.28 8.55 -10.92
CA PRO A 172 5.36 8.58 -12.38
C PRO A 172 5.45 7.18 -13.00
N ARG A 173 6.15 6.24 -12.35
CA ARG A 173 6.21 4.84 -12.78
C ARG A 173 4.85 4.16 -12.62
N ALA A 174 4.18 4.34 -11.49
CA ALA A 174 2.84 3.79 -11.26
C ALA A 174 1.82 4.37 -12.25
N THR A 175 1.92 5.64 -12.60
CA THR A 175 1.07 6.30 -13.61
C THR A 175 1.31 5.74 -15.01
N ARG A 176 2.57 5.57 -15.42
CA ARG A 176 2.93 4.93 -16.70
C ARG A 176 2.41 3.50 -16.77
N LEU A 177 2.64 2.69 -15.72
CA LEU A 177 2.16 1.31 -15.65
C LEU A 177 0.63 1.24 -15.72
N ARG A 178 -0.08 2.12 -14.98
CA ARG A 178 -1.54 2.20 -15.06
C ARG A 178 -2.04 2.50 -16.48
N GLY A 179 -1.36 3.37 -17.21
CA GLY A 179 -1.67 3.65 -18.62
C GLY A 179 -1.53 2.40 -19.49
N MET A 180 -0.37 1.73 -19.42
CA MET A 180 -0.10 0.51 -20.19
C MET A 180 -1.09 -0.63 -19.86
N PHE A 181 -1.44 -0.81 -18.58
CA PHE A 181 -2.43 -1.81 -18.19
C PHE A 181 -3.86 -1.47 -18.65
N ARG A 182 -4.24 -0.18 -18.73
CA ARG A 182 -5.54 0.19 -19.30
C ARG A 182 -5.61 -0.17 -20.78
N GLU A 183 -4.56 0.16 -21.52
CA GLU A 183 -4.46 -0.13 -22.96
C GLU A 183 -4.41 -1.64 -23.24
N LEU A 184 -3.70 -2.42 -22.40
CA LEU A 184 -3.69 -3.89 -22.48
C LEU A 184 -5.10 -4.50 -22.29
N ARG A 185 -5.94 -3.88 -21.45
CA ARG A 185 -7.28 -4.37 -21.09
C ARG A 185 -8.39 -3.79 -21.95
N ASP A 186 -8.11 -2.79 -22.77
CA ASP A 186 -9.11 -2.18 -23.64
C ASP A 186 -9.55 -3.20 -24.72
N PRO A 187 -10.86 -3.51 -24.82
CA PRO A 187 -11.42 -4.38 -25.86
C PRO A 187 -11.09 -3.96 -27.30
N GLN A 188 -10.83 -2.67 -27.53
CA GLN A 188 -10.55 -2.10 -28.85
C GLN A 188 -9.08 -2.25 -29.28
N THR A 189 -8.18 -2.60 -28.36
CA THR A 189 -6.76 -2.78 -28.68
C THR A 189 -6.55 -4.00 -29.57
N ALA A 190 -5.87 -3.80 -30.72
CA ALA A 190 -5.58 -4.87 -31.67
C ALA A 190 -4.70 -5.98 -31.05
N GLY A 191 -4.86 -7.23 -31.52
CA GLY A 191 -4.18 -8.38 -30.92
C GLY A 191 -2.64 -8.32 -30.93
N HIS A 192 -2.05 -7.77 -32.00
CA HIS A 192 -0.61 -7.56 -32.09
C HIS A 192 -0.12 -6.50 -31.08
N GLU A 193 -0.88 -5.41 -30.92
CA GLU A 193 -0.55 -4.34 -29.98
C GLU A 193 -0.68 -4.81 -28.52
N ARG A 194 -1.72 -5.60 -28.19
CA ARG A 194 -1.81 -6.24 -26.87
C ARG A 194 -0.60 -7.12 -26.56
N SER A 195 -0.14 -7.88 -27.56
CA SER A 195 1.01 -8.78 -27.41
C SER A 195 2.30 -7.98 -27.17
N ARG A 196 2.45 -6.85 -27.86
CA ARG A 196 3.57 -5.91 -27.67
C ARG A 196 3.54 -5.26 -26.28
N ILE A 197 2.42 -4.68 -25.86
CA ILE A 197 2.28 -4.05 -24.54
C ILE A 197 2.55 -5.06 -23.42
N ARG A 198 2.07 -6.31 -23.57
CA ARG A 198 2.36 -7.40 -22.64
C ARG A 198 3.86 -7.71 -22.58
N ALA A 199 4.53 -7.81 -23.71
CA ALA A 199 5.97 -8.06 -23.77
C ALA A 199 6.77 -6.91 -23.12
N ASP A 200 6.39 -5.67 -23.38
CA ASP A 200 7.01 -4.49 -22.79
C ASP A 200 6.81 -4.44 -21.26
N LEU A 201 5.59 -4.76 -20.77
CA LEU A 201 5.31 -4.86 -19.33
C LEU A 201 6.14 -5.94 -18.64
N ILE A 202 6.37 -7.08 -19.29
CA ILE A 202 7.22 -8.15 -18.77
C ILE A 202 8.68 -7.70 -18.78
N GLY A 203 9.16 -7.15 -19.90
CA GLY A 203 10.55 -6.69 -20.06
C GLY A 203 10.92 -5.60 -19.05
N ASP A 204 10.12 -4.53 -18.95
CA ASP A 204 10.36 -3.38 -18.09
C ASP A 204 10.36 -3.72 -16.59
N ASN A 205 9.74 -4.83 -16.20
CA ASN A 205 9.60 -5.25 -14.80
C ASN A 205 10.40 -6.52 -14.46
N ALA A 206 11.12 -7.12 -15.41
CA ALA A 206 11.89 -8.35 -15.20
C ALA A 206 12.97 -8.19 -14.12
N ASP A 207 13.75 -7.10 -14.17
CA ASP A 207 14.82 -6.86 -13.20
C ASP A 207 14.28 -6.63 -11.78
N LEU A 208 13.17 -5.88 -11.67
CA LEU A 208 12.49 -5.67 -10.41
C LEU A 208 11.97 -7.00 -9.85
N ALA A 209 11.32 -7.82 -10.67
CA ALA A 209 10.81 -9.12 -10.26
C ALA A 209 11.93 -10.05 -9.78
N ARG A 210 13.05 -10.10 -10.52
CA ARG A 210 14.23 -10.87 -10.16
C ARG A 210 14.84 -10.42 -8.84
N GLN A 211 14.95 -9.10 -8.61
CA GLN A 211 15.45 -8.55 -7.34
C GLN A 211 14.53 -8.90 -6.17
N LEU A 212 13.21 -8.82 -6.36
CA LEU A 212 12.23 -9.19 -5.35
C LEU A 212 12.35 -10.68 -4.99
N ALA A 213 12.37 -11.57 -5.98
CA ALA A 213 12.49 -13.01 -5.72
C ALA A 213 13.80 -13.37 -5.03
N LYS A 214 14.94 -12.79 -5.47
CA LYS A 214 16.23 -12.98 -4.79
C LYS A 214 16.19 -12.54 -3.33
N ARG A 215 15.44 -11.49 -3.00
CA ARG A 215 15.30 -11.03 -1.61
C ARG A 215 14.45 -11.99 -0.78
N GLU A 216 13.34 -12.46 -1.33
CA GLU A 216 12.47 -13.42 -0.62
C GLU A 216 13.14 -14.78 -0.44
N ALA A 217 13.92 -15.24 -1.43
CA ALA A 217 14.64 -16.51 -1.37
C ALA A 217 15.74 -16.55 -0.31
N ARG A 218 16.27 -15.40 0.16
CA ARG A 218 17.28 -15.35 1.24
C ARG A 218 16.80 -15.95 2.56
N TYR A 219 15.48 -16.02 2.75
CA TYR A 219 14.88 -16.58 3.96
C TYR A 219 14.55 -18.07 3.81
N LEU A 220 14.86 -18.68 2.65
CA LEU A 220 14.70 -20.10 2.42
C LEU A 220 15.97 -20.87 2.82
N PRO A 221 15.83 -22.08 3.38
CA PRO A 221 16.97 -22.93 3.72
C PRO A 221 17.82 -23.34 2.50
N ASP A 222 17.17 -23.50 1.34
CA ASP A 222 17.81 -23.79 0.06
C ASP A 222 17.15 -22.89 -1.02
N PRO A 223 17.78 -21.79 -1.44
CA PRO A 223 17.18 -20.86 -2.38
C PRO A 223 17.09 -21.36 -3.83
N GLY A 224 17.76 -22.48 -4.14
CA GLY A 224 17.70 -23.29 -5.37
C GLY A 224 16.98 -22.71 -6.59
N ASP A 225 15.99 -23.43 -7.11
CA ASP A 225 15.18 -23.01 -8.24
C ASP A 225 14.09 -22.03 -7.82
N ALA A 226 13.78 -21.93 -6.52
CA ALA A 226 12.86 -20.95 -5.95
C ALA A 226 13.24 -19.50 -6.29
N ALA A 227 14.54 -19.18 -6.37
CA ALA A 227 15.00 -17.84 -6.80
C ALA A 227 14.67 -17.52 -8.27
N ASN A 228 14.43 -18.53 -9.11
CA ASN A 228 14.07 -18.40 -10.53
C ASN A 228 12.55 -18.34 -10.77
N ALA A 229 11.74 -18.54 -9.73
CA ALA A 229 10.28 -18.48 -9.81
C ALA A 229 9.71 -17.09 -10.19
N TRP A 230 10.55 -16.05 -10.25
CA TRP A 230 10.14 -14.69 -10.62
C TRP A 230 9.54 -14.59 -12.03
N ALA A 231 10.02 -15.38 -12.99
CA ALA A 231 9.58 -15.28 -14.38
C ALA A 231 8.10 -15.71 -14.51
N THR A 232 7.76 -16.86 -13.94
CA THR A 232 6.39 -17.37 -13.87
C THR A 232 5.48 -16.42 -13.09
N ALA A 233 5.94 -15.94 -11.93
CA ALA A 233 5.19 -14.99 -11.11
C ALA A 233 4.89 -13.68 -11.86
N LEU A 234 5.88 -13.15 -12.59
CA LEU A 234 5.74 -11.91 -13.35
C LEU A 234 4.73 -12.07 -14.50
N VAL A 235 4.80 -13.18 -15.24
CA VAL A 235 3.86 -13.46 -16.33
C VAL A 235 2.43 -13.54 -15.79
N LYS A 236 2.20 -14.33 -14.74
CA LYS A 236 0.88 -14.45 -14.10
C LYS A 236 0.40 -13.10 -13.53
N ALA A 237 1.30 -12.32 -12.95
CA ALA A 237 0.98 -10.99 -12.43
C ALA A 237 0.58 -10.02 -13.56
N VAL A 238 1.31 -9.98 -14.68
CA VAL A 238 0.94 -9.14 -15.83
C VAL A 238 -0.40 -9.60 -16.43
N ASP A 239 -0.60 -10.91 -16.56
CA ASP A 239 -1.82 -11.47 -17.15
C ASP A 239 -3.06 -11.25 -16.27
N GLY A 240 -2.90 -11.26 -14.94
CA GLY A 240 -4.01 -11.10 -13.99
C GLY A 240 -4.21 -9.69 -13.43
N HIS A 241 -3.26 -8.76 -13.58
CA HIS A 241 -3.41 -7.43 -12.98
C HIS A 241 -4.48 -6.59 -13.69
N ASP A 242 -5.37 -6.01 -12.88
CA ASP A 242 -6.36 -5.04 -13.31
C ASP A 242 -6.10 -3.69 -12.58
N PRO A 243 -5.84 -2.61 -13.33
CA PRO A 243 -5.45 -1.31 -12.77
C PRO A 243 -6.56 -0.62 -11.97
N ARG A 244 -7.80 -1.15 -11.99
CA ARG A 244 -8.92 -0.67 -11.16
C ARG A 244 -8.73 -0.98 -9.67
N TYR A 245 -7.99 -2.04 -9.33
CA TYR A 245 -7.85 -2.53 -7.95
C TYR A 245 -6.57 -2.07 -7.25
N GLY A 246 -5.70 -1.29 -7.92
CA GLY A 246 -4.53 -0.68 -7.30
C GLY A 246 -3.27 -0.68 -8.17
N ASP A 247 -2.13 -0.39 -7.55
CA ASP A 247 -0.84 -0.32 -8.23
C ASP A 247 -0.24 -1.70 -8.53
N PHE A 248 0.45 -1.81 -9.67
CA PHE A 248 1.05 -3.06 -10.12
C PHE A 248 2.19 -3.58 -9.22
N VAL A 249 3.08 -2.70 -8.73
CA VAL A 249 4.28 -3.14 -7.99
C VAL A 249 3.96 -3.85 -6.67
N PRO A 250 3.04 -3.35 -5.82
CA PRO A 250 2.56 -4.09 -4.65
C PRO A 250 1.91 -5.44 -5.02
N TYR A 251 1.12 -5.48 -6.09
CA TYR A 251 0.48 -6.70 -6.59
C TYR A 251 1.51 -7.74 -7.06
N LEU A 252 2.49 -7.34 -7.87
CA LEU A 252 3.59 -8.17 -8.35
C LEU A 252 4.39 -8.78 -7.18
N ARG A 253 4.61 -8.02 -6.12
CA ARG A 253 5.31 -8.52 -4.93
C ARG A 253 4.56 -9.67 -4.26
N LYS A 254 3.23 -9.55 -4.10
CA LYS A 254 2.40 -10.62 -3.53
C LYS A 254 2.52 -11.91 -4.36
N TRP A 255 2.47 -11.78 -5.70
CA TRP A 255 2.69 -12.90 -6.62
C TRP A 255 4.05 -13.56 -6.46
N ILE A 256 5.12 -12.76 -6.40
CA ILE A 256 6.49 -13.28 -6.26
C ILE A 256 6.66 -14.04 -4.95
N ILE A 257 6.16 -13.51 -3.83
CA ILE A 257 6.22 -14.21 -2.53
C ILE A 257 5.49 -15.55 -2.61
N GLY A 258 4.31 -15.56 -3.22
CA GLY A 258 3.51 -16.77 -3.41
C GLY A 258 4.22 -17.83 -4.25
N GLU A 259 4.74 -17.45 -5.42
CA GLU A 259 5.39 -18.38 -6.35
C GLU A 259 6.73 -18.90 -5.80
N VAL A 260 7.53 -18.05 -5.17
CA VAL A 260 8.81 -18.46 -4.53
C VAL A 260 8.56 -19.50 -3.43
N ARG A 261 7.54 -19.27 -2.58
CA ARG A 261 7.17 -20.24 -1.53
C ARG A 261 6.54 -21.51 -2.10
N HIS A 262 5.78 -21.39 -3.18
CA HIS A 262 5.19 -22.53 -3.87
C HIS A 262 6.26 -23.41 -4.50
N GLU A 263 7.24 -22.82 -5.20
CA GLU A 263 8.32 -23.59 -5.83
C GLU A 263 9.22 -24.22 -4.78
N ALA A 264 9.53 -23.50 -3.70
CA ALA A 264 10.18 -24.11 -2.55
C ALA A 264 9.40 -25.36 -2.12
N ARG A 265 8.09 -25.26 -1.79
CA ARG A 265 7.25 -26.41 -1.40
C ARG A 265 7.27 -27.55 -2.42
N ARG A 266 7.33 -27.26 -3.72
CA ARG A 266 7.43 -28.28 -4.77
C ARG A 266 8.76 -29.01 -4.72
N GLU A 267 9.88 -28.30 -4.55
CA GLU A 267 11.20 -28.93 -4.33
C GLU A 267 11.20 -29.80 -3.06
N TRP A 268 10.49 -29.37 -2.00
CA TRP A 268 10.31 -30.18 -0.78
C TRP A 268 9.52 -31.46 -1.05
N GLN A 269 8.46 -31.39 -1.87
CA GLN A 269 7.57 -32.52 -2.18
C GLN A 269 8.13 -33.47 -3.24
N SER A 270 8.90 -32.97 -4.20
CA SER A 270 9.50 -33.77 -5.27
C SER A 270 10.64 -34.67 -4.78
N GLY A 271 11.12 -34.44 -3.55
CA GLY A 271 12.14 -35.29 -2.97
C GLY A 271 13.43 -35.28 -3.77
N THR A 272 13.87 -34.11 -4.25
CA THR A 272 15.18 -33.94 -4.91
C THR A 272 16.34 -33.66 -3.90
N SER A 273 16.08 -33.81 -2.60
CA SER A 273 16.72 -34.79 -1.70
C SER A 273 18.24 -34.82 -1.45
N ALA A 274 19.11 -34.02 -2.08
CA ALA A 274 20.53 -34.00 -1.66
C ALA A 274 20.71 -33.21 -0.35
N THR A 275 20.25 -31.96 -0.33
CA THR A 275 20.31 -31.04 0.81
C THR A 275 19.30 -31.41 1.90
N LEU A 276 18.12 -31.88 1.50
CA LEU A 276 17.06 -32.35 2.40
C LEU A 276 17.40 -33.66 3.11
N ARG A 277 17.97 -34.67 2.43
CA ARG A 277 18.48 -35.89 3.13
C ARG A 277 19.62 -35.55 4.06
N ALA A 278 20.56 -34.69 3.63
CA ALA A 278 21.68 -34.29 4.46
C ALA A 278 21.22 -33.53 5.72
N SER A 279 20.23 -32.65 5.59
CA SER A 279 19.67 -31.89 6.72
C SER A 279 18.80 -32.75 7.63
N ALA A 280 17.97 -33.63 7.07
CA ALA A 280 17.19 -34.60 7.84
C ALA A 280 18.08 -35.57 8.63
N ALA A 281 19.14 -36.10 8.00
CA ALA A 281 20.10 -36.97 8.68
C ALA A 281 20.93 -36.25 9.76
N ARG A 282 21.15 -34.93 9.63
CA ARG A 282 21.78 -34.11 10.66
C ARG A 282 20.83 -33.82 11.82
N ILE A 283 19.56 -33.53 11.53
CA ILE A 283 18.51 -33.26 12.52
C ILE A 283 18.17 -34.54 13.31
N SER A 284 18.05 -35.69 12.67
CA SER A 284 17.83 -36.97 13.37
C SER A 284 18.99 -37.31 14.31
N ARG A 285 20.25 -37.16 13.87
CA ARG A 285 21.42 -37.38 14.73
C ARG A 285 21.45 -36.43 15.93
N ALA A 286 21.23 -35.13 15.71
CA ALA A 286 21.17 -34.17 16.80
C ALA A 286 20.01 -34.45 17.78
N ARG A 287 18.87 -34.94 17.28
CA ARG A 287 17.75 -35.37 18.11
C ARG A 287 18.14 -36.54 19.00
N ASP A 288 18.81 -37.55 18.44
CA ASP A 288 19.22 -38.74 19.18
C ASP A 288 20.32 -38.41 20.22
N ASP A 289 21.29 -37.56 19.86
CA ASP A 289 22.34 -37.08 20.76
C ASP A 289 21.75 -36.28 21.95
N LEU A 290 20.83 -35.35 21.66
CA LEU A 290 20.15 -34.56 22.69
C LEU A 290 19.20 -35.41 23.53
N HIS A 291 18.53 -36.40 22.95
CA HIS A 291 17.69 -37.35 23.69
C HIS A 291 18.53 -38.14 24.70
N GLN A 292 19.73 -38.60 24.31
CA GLN A 292 20.66 -39.26 25.24
C GLN A 292 21.14 -38.33 26.36
N GLN A 293 21.43 -37.07 26.05
CA GLN A 293 21.91 -36.09 27.04
C GLN A 293 20.81 -35.63 28.00
N LEU A 294 19.61 -35.33 27.49
CA LEU A 294 18.50 -34.77 28.25
C LEU A 294 17.64 -35.85 28.94
N ARG A 295 17.81 -37.12 28.54
CA ARG A 295 16.96 -38.27 28.94
C ARG A 295 15.46 -38.02 28.75
N ARG A 296 15.11 -37.21 27.77
CA ARG A 296 13.75 -36.90 27.31
C ARG A 296 13.78 -36.49 25.85
N ASP A 297 12.63 -36.47 25.19
CA ASP A 297 12.54 -35.95 23.83
C ASP A 297 12.92 -34.45 23.78
N PRO A 298 13.90 -34.08 22.93
CA PRO A 298 14.30 -32.69 22.76
C PRO A 298 13.27 -31.93 21.92
N THR A 299 13.03 -30.68 22.29
CA THR A 299 12.10 -29.80 21.58
C THR A 299 12.72 -29.31 20.26
N PRO A 300 11.92 -28.89 19.26
CA PRO A 300 12.42 -28.32 18.02
C PRO A 300 13.32 -27.09 18.24
N ALA A 301 13.08 -26.31 19.29
CA ALA A 301 13.91 -25.17 19.66
C ALA A 301 15.30 -25.60 20.17
N GLU A 302 15.38 -26.65 20.99
CA GLU A 302 16.64 -27.19 21.51
C GLU A 302 17.52 -27.77 20.40
N ILE A 303 16.89 -28.50 19.46
CA ILE A 303 17.59 -29.04 18.27
C ILE A 303 18.08 -27.90 17.36
N ALA A 304 17.28 -26.85 17.19
CA ALA A 304 17.64 -25.67 16.41
C ALA A 304 18.82 -24.91 17.03
N THR A 305 18.82 -24.74 18.35
CA THR A 305 19.96 -24.14 19.08
C THR A 305 21.22 -24.98 18.92
N HIS A 306 21.12 -26.30 19.06
CA HIS A 306 22.25 -27.23 18.91
C HIS A 306 22.86 -27.19 17.50
N LEU A 307 22.01 -27.10 16.46
CA LEU A 307 22.45 -27.11 15.06
C LEU A 307 22.70 -25.71 14.47
N ARG A 308 22.45 -24.64 15.23
CA ARG A 308 22.49 -23.24 14.77
C ARG A 308 21.62 -22.99 13.53
N LEU A 309 20.43 -23.57 13.54
CA LEU A 309 19.43 -23.44 12.49
C LEU A 309 18.22 -22.64 13.01
N PRO A 310 17.42 -22.02 12.14
CA PRO A 310 16.16 -21.42 12.56
C PRO A 310 15.18 -22.52 13.01
N VAL A 311 14.46 -22.25 14.11
CA VAL A 311 13.50 -23.19 14.72
C VAL A 311 12.44 -23.65 13.73
N THR A 312 11.99 -22.75 12.85
CA THR A 312 11.01 -23.05 11.79
C THR A 312 11.51 -24.14 10.85
N ALA A 313 12.76 -24.05 10.37
CA ALA A 313 13.33 -25.05 9.47
C ALA A 313 13.47 -26.43 10.13
N VAL A 314 13.76 -26.48 11.44
CA VAL A 314 13.84 -27.75 12.18
C VAL A 314 12.46 -28.36 12.38
N ALA A 315 11.46 -27.55 12.73
CA ALA A 315 10.07 -27.99 12.89
C ALA A 315 9.51 -28.55 11.57
N ASP A 316 9.78 -27.87 10.44
CA ASP A 316 9.36 -28.31 9.12
C ASP A 316 9.95 -29.68 8.76
N VAL A 317 11.24 -29.93 9.07
CA VAL A 317 11.90 -31.21 8.84
C VAL A 317 11.36 -32.32 9.74
N LEU A 318 11.12 -32.06 11.04
CA LEU A 318 10.58 -33.06 11.96
C LEU A 318 9.15 -33.47 11.59
N ASN A 319 8.32 -32.52 11.18
CA ASN A 319 6.97 -32.78 10.69
C ASN A 319 6.99 -33.63 9.40
N ALA A 320 7.93 -33.33 8.49
CA ALA A 320 8.13 -34.12 7.27
C ALA A 320 8.59 -35.56 7.55
N LEU A 321 9.43 -35.77 8.57
CA LEU A 321 9.84 -37.11 9.00
C LEU A 321 8.65 -37.91 9.60
N ALA A 322 7.83 -37.27 10.43
CA ALA A 322 6.65 -37.90 11.01
C ALA A 322 5.61 -38.31 9.95
N ALA A 323 5.46 -37.50 8.90
CA ALA A 323 4.60 -37.81 7.75
C ALA A 323 5.07 -39.01 6.91
N ARG A 324 6.37 -39.36 6.95
CA ARG A 324 6.90 -40.56 6.28
C ARG A 324 6.66 -41.85 7.06
N HIS A 325 6.64 -41.78 8.40
CA HIS A 325 6.42 -42.94 9.27
C HIS A 325 4.93 -43.32 9.42
N SER A 326 4.01 -42.47 8.96
CA SER A 326 2.55 -42.69 8.99
C SER A 326 2.00 -43.42 7.75
N ARG A 327 2.86 -43.91 6.86
CA ARG A 327 2.49 -44.89 5.83
C ARG A 327 2.93 -46.29 6.27
N PRO A 328 2.01 -47.27 6.38
CA PRO A 328 2.40 -48.64 6.67
C PRO A 328 3.30 -49.15 5.54
N LEU A 329 4.38 -49.79 5.95
CA LEU A 329 5.34 -50.46 5.08
C LEU A 329 4.76 -51.83 4.73
N GLU A 330 3.94 -51.92 3.69
CA GLU A 330 3.58 -53.20 3.05
C GLU A 330 3.79 -53.13 1.53
N HIS A 331 4.19 -54.28 0.99
CA HIS A 331 4.88 -54.51 -0.27
C HIS A 331 4.22 -53.99 -1.55
N ASP A 332 5.06 -53.34 -2.36
CA ASP A 332 5.46 -53.71 -3.73
C ASP A 332 4.44 -54.31 -4.75
N LEU A 333 4.52 -53.72 -5.95
CA LEU A 333 4.14 -54.19 -7.30
C LEU A 333 2.81 -53.74 -7.92
N ALA A 334 2.97 -53.28 -9.16
CA ALA A 334 2.00 -53.07 -10.25
C ALA A 334 1.30 -51.71 -10.35
N ALA A 335 1.96 -50.79 -11.06
CA ALA A 335 1.47 -50.05 -12.23
C ALA A 335 1.90 -48.57 -12.20
N PRO A 336 2.44 -48.00 -13.30
CA PRO A 336 2.55 -46.56 -13.42
C PRO A 336 1.15 -46.00 -13.64
N ALA A 337 0.48 -45.57 -12.55
CA ALA A 337 -0.68 -44.73 -12.69
C ALA A 337 -0.23 -43.40 -13.34
N ALA A 338 -0.83 -43.12 -14.49
CA ALA A 338 -0.64 -41.92 -15.29
C ALA A 338 -0.63 -40.64 -14.42
N PRO A 339 0.07 -39.57 -14.85
CA PRO A 339 -0.04 -38.27 -14.20
C PRO A 339 -1.49 -37.81 -14.31
N ALA A 340 -2.26 -38.00 -13.24
CA ALA A 340 -3.53 -37.34 -13.07
C ALA A 340 -3.22 -35.84 -13.05
N GLN A 341 -3.49 -35.21 -14.18
CA GLN A 341 -3.52 -33.78 -14.32
C GLN A 341 -4.43 -33.26 -13.20
N VAL A 342 -3.87 -32.48 -12.27
CA VAL A 342 -4.68 -31.63 -11.39
C VAL A 342 -5.09 -30.42 -12.25
N THR A 343 -5.87 -30.70 -13.29
CA THR A 343 -6.60 -29.75 -14.09
C THR A 343 -8.05 -29.84 -13.62
N GLY A 344 -8.50 -28.77 -12.98
CA GLY A 344 -9.88 -28.63 -12.52
C GLY A 344 -10.02 -28.83 -11.03
N PHE A 345 -10.43 -27.75 -10.35
CA PHE A 345 -11.35 -27.83 -9.23
C PHE A 345 -12.48 -28.78 -9.66
N SER A 346 -12.41 -30.05 -9.26
CA SER A 346 -13.37 -31.07 -9.67
C SER A 346 -14.78 -30.59 -9.34
N SER A 347 -15.75 -30.82 -10.24
CA SER A 347 -17.17 -30.57 -9.99
C SER A 347 -17.64 -31.25 -8.70
N ALA A 348 -16.98 -32.34 -8.28
CA ALA A 348 -17.20 -32.97 -6.98
C ALA A 348 -16.78 -32.09 -5.79
N MET A 349 -15.67 -31.34 -5.89
CA MET A 349 -15.23 -30.40 -4.86
C MET A 349 -16.13 -29.17 -4.79
N GLN A 350 -16.57 -28.65 -5.94
CA GLN A 350 -17.52 -27.54 -6.00
C GLN A 350 -18.87 -27.91 -5.38
N ASN A 351 -19.40 -29.10 -5.67
CA ASN A 351 -20.63 -29.61 -5.06
C ASN A 351 -20.50 -29.85 -3.54
N ARG A 352 -19.29 -30.15 -3.04
CA ARG A 352 -19.02 -30.32 -1.60
C ARG A 352 -18.89 -28.97 -0.89
N LEU A 353 -18.23 -28.00 -1.51
CA LEU A 353 -18.17 -26.62 -1.00
C LEU A 353 -19.55 -25.95 -0.99
N ALA A 354 -20.46 -26.36 -1.89
CA ALA A 354 -21.85 -25.91 -1.88
C ALA A 354 -22.62 -26.32 -0.61
N ARG A 355 -22.16 -27.33 0.14
CA ARG A 355 -22.78 -27.80 1.40
C ARG A 355 -22.32 -27.04 2.63
N LEU A 356 -21.21 -26.30 2.55
CA LEU A 356 -20.78 -25.40 3.61
C LEU A 356 -21.72 -24.19 3.69
N GLN A 357 -21.89 -23.66 4.90
CA GLN A 357 -22.56 -22.36 5.04
C GLN A 357 -21.76 -21.28 4.30
N ASP A 358 -22.43 -20.26 3.77
CA ASP A 358 -21.79 -19.23 2.95
C ASP A 358 -20.57 -18.59 3.64
N ARG A 359 -20.68 -18.37 4.96
CA ARG A 359 -19.59 -17.85 5.79
C ARG A 359 -18.38 -18.79 5.87
N GLN A 360 -18.59 -20.10 5.96
CA GLN A 360 -17.52 -21.10 5.98
C GLN A 360 -16.87 -21.23 4.59
N ARG A 361 -17.67 -21.19 3.53
CA ARG A 361 -17.19 -21.23 2.14
C ARG A 361 -16.27 -20.05 1.85
N THR A 362 -16.68 -18.84 2.20
CA THR A 362 -15.88 -17.63 2.00
C THR A 362 -14.58 -17.68 2.80
N VAL A 363 -14.60 -18.16 4.04
CA VAL A 363 -13.37 -18.31 4.86
C VAL A 363 -12.40 -19.33 4.23
N ILE A 364 -12.91 -20.47 3.74
CA ILE A 364 -12.08 -21.50 3.07
C ILE A 364 -11.50 -20.97 1.75
N GLU A 365 -12.28 -20.23 0.98
CA GLU A 365 -11.81 -19.60 -0.26
C GLU A 365 -10.72 -18.55 0.02
N LEU A 366 -10.96 -17.65 0.98
CA LEU A 366 -9.97 -16.65 1.38
C LEU A 366 -8.67 -17.30 1.90
N ARG A 367 -8.78 -18.41 2.64
CA ARG A 367 -7.63 -19.13 3.20
C ARG A 367 -6.85 -19.94 2.17
N PHE A 368 -7.53 -20.73 1.34
CA PHE A 368 -6.89 -21.75 0.51
C PHE A 368 -6.78 -21.37 -0.97
N LEU A 369 -7.69 -20.54 -1.50
CA LEU A 369 -7.62 -20.00 -2.85
C LEU A 369 -6.84 -18.67 -2.89
N HIS A 370 -7.08 -17.79 -1.92
CA HIS A 370 -6.45 -16.47 -1.87
C HIS A 370 -5.23 -16.39 -0.93
N GLY A 371 -5.00 -17.42 -0.10
CA GLY A 371 -3.80 -17.55 0.73
C GLY A 371 -3.68 -16.50 1.85
N LEU A 372 -4.79 -15.90 2.28
CA LEU A 372 -4.82 -14.87 3.31
C LEU A 372 -4.55 -15.48 4.70
N ASP A 373 -3.93 -14.69 5.57
CA ASP A 373 -3.72 -15.08 6.97
C ASP A 373 -4.97 -14.84 7.85
N ASP A 374 -4.97 -15.36 9.08
CA ASP A 374 -6.14 -15.27 9.98
C ASP A 374 -6.52 -13.83 10.33
N ALA A 375 -5.55 -12.91 10.34
CA ALA A 375 -5.81 -11.50 10.62
C ALA A 375 -6.43 -10.81 9.39
N GLU A 376 -5.94 -11.11 8.19
CA GLU A 376 -6.45 -10.59 6.92
C GLU A 376 -7.85 -11.13 6.60
N ILE A 377 -8.14 -12.41 6.89
CA ILE A 377 -9.48 -12.99 6.73
C ILE A 377 -10.47 -12.35 7.70
N ALA A 378 -10.03 -12.11 8.95
CA ALA A 378 -10.84 -11.46 9.96
C ALA A 378 -11.18 -10.02 9.61
N GLU A 379 -10.20 -9.27 9.08
CA GLU A 379 -10.39 -7.92 8.58
C GLU A 379 -11.34 -7.90 7.37
N SER A 380 -11.16 -8.83 6.42
CA SER A 380 -12.00 -8.93 5.22
C SER A 380 -13.45 -9.31 5.51
N LEU A 381 -13.72 -10.02 6.61
CA LEU A 381 -15.07 -10.49 6.98
C LEU A 381 -15.66 -9.74 8.18
N THR A 382 -14.96 -8.75 8.73
CA THR A 382 -15.38 -7.99 9.92
C THR A 382 -15.65 -8.89 11.13
N ILE A 383 -14.84 -9.92 11.32
CA ILE A 383 -14.95 -10.91 12.41
C ILE A 383 -13.70 -10.88 13.29
N SER A 384 -13.75 -11.50 14.46
CA SER A 384 -12.56 -11.60 15.32
C SER A 384 -11.51 -12.54 14.71
N PRO A 385 -10.21 -12.17 14.71
CA PRO A 385 -9.09 -13.04 14.29
C PRO A 385 -9.06 -14.38 15.00
N THR A 386 -9.52 -14.42 16.25
CA THR A 386 -9.63 -15.66 17.04
C THR A 386 -10.71 -16.61 16.55
N SER A 387 -11.71 -16.14 15.79
CA SER A 387 -12.81 -16.96 15.28
C SER A 387 -12.49 -17.65 13.94
N VAL A 388 -11.46 -17.20 13.22
CA VAL A 388 -11.12 -17.73 11.89
C VAL A 388 -10.62 -19.19 11.95
N PRO A 389 -9.71 -19.58 12.87
CA PRO A 389 -9.27 -20.97 12.97
C PRO A 389 -10.41 -21.93 13.27
N ASP A 390 -11.35 -21.53 14.14
CA ASP A 390 -12.51 -22.36 14.50
C ASP A 390 -13.44 -22.58 13.30
N ILE A 391 -13.69 -21.53 12.50
CA ILE A 391 -14.51 -21.63 11.28
C ILE A 391 -13.83 -22.53 10.25
N VAL A 392 -12.51 -22.40 10.07
CA VAL A 392 -11.71 -23.24 9.16
C VAL A 392 -11.75 -24.71 9.61
N ASN A 393 -11.49 -24.99 10.88
CA ASN A 393 -11.47 -26.35 11.42
C ASN A 393 -12.85 -27.01 11.33
N THR A 394 -13.91 -26.25 11.61
CA THR A 394 -15.30 -26.74 11.48
C THR A 394 -15.65 -27.05 10.02
N ALA A 395 -15.27 -26.18 9.09
CA ALA A 395 -15.51 -26.38 7.66
C ALA A 395 -14.70 -27.56 7.11
N LEU A 396 -13.45 -27.72 7.52
CA LEU A 396 -12.60 -28.86 7.13
C LEU A 396 -13.12 -30.18 7.71
N ALA A 397 -13.63 -30.18 8.95
CA ALA A 397 -14.26 -31.35 9.54
C ALA A 397 -15.51 -31.78 8.75
N GLN A 398 -16.40 -30.85 8.41
CA GLN A 398 -17.59 -31.13 7.58
C GLN A 398 -17.23 -31.63 6.18
N LEU A 399 -16.20 -31.05 5.55
CA LEU A 399 -15.70 -31.53 4.26
C LEU A 399 -15.10 -32.93 4.39
N ARG A 400 -14.40 -33.25 5.47
CA ARG A 400 -13.81 -34.57 5.72
C ARG A 400 -14.87 -35.64 5.97
N ASP A 401 -15.90 -35.32 6.74
CA ASP A 401 -17.02 -36.23 7.00
C ASP A 401 -17.86 -36.49 5.75
N SER A 402 -17.82 -35.58 4.76
CA SER A 402 -18.46 -35.82 3.46
C SER A 402 -17.65 -36.73 2.52
N ILE A 403 -16.38 -37.02 2.86
CA ILE A 403 -15.46 -37.87 2.08
C ILE A 403 -15.56 -39.34 2.52
N SER A 404 -15.93 -39.60 3.77
CA SER A 404 -16.42 -40.92 4.21
C SER A 404 -17.87 -41.12 3.75
#